data_AF-Q4D601-F1
#
_entry.id   AF-Q4D601-F1
#
_cell.length_a   1.000
_cell.length_b   1.000
_cell.length_c   1.000
_cell.angle_alpha   90.00
_cell.angle_beta   90.00
_cell.angle_gamma   90.00
#
_symmetry.space_group_name_H-M   'P 1'
#
loop_
_entity.id
_entity.type
_entity.pdbx_description
1 polymer ?
#
loop_
_entity_poly.entity_id
_entity_poly.type
_entity_poly.pdbx_seq_one_letter_code
_entity_poly.pdbx_strand_id
1 'polypeptide(L)'
;MAETIKCISGMEPQAILAKQQYPNGISQSMFSVFDKCKDKKRMIAPTLLKGVTIAKLWESIFSNSSDFLKRYHERRKETEVEVGKWVYLNEMGSGYRTVSLLTVVDIPKVGSVTQLNEVHRFSYTISSSGAVLLLYHISSQTPNVPAGQSFRTEAFLEITAESLNGDCTICVWGGCKKMSMAFAAIQYMAVPRAIREMTNGYRLMLQMISEDLLGDAVKVATEDEDANGDGQKDGKDAEYGGADGGGDGGYQAPGMVFQGLMLMLAIVVTISILCSISTLRSTAQISTMISSQLVDGGMQGGASRSSLSGNLNLHHSTGVGTARGPITQDQALRYAARDAQIQSLRYRWIEQRVTVQKLESTVARLWWMNVLQLVFMVLLLMKTFFF
;
A
#
# COMPACT_ATOMS: atom_id res chain seq x y z
N MET A 1 7.61 -33.03 22.14
CA MET A 1 7.15 -33.81 20.98
C MET A 1 7.56 -32.99 19.76
N ALA A 2 8.41 -33.51 18.88
CA ALA A 2 8.90 -32.76 17.73
C ALA A 2 7.72 -32.35 16.84
N GLU A 3 7.61 -31.07 16.48
CA GLU A 3 6.59 -30.57 15.57
C GLU A 3 6.99 -30.93 14.12
N THR A 4 6.68 -32.14 13.70
CA THR A 4 7.00 -32.63 12.35
C THR A 4 5.86 -32.32 11.39
N ILE A 5 6.11 -31.42 10.43
CA ILE A 5 5.18 -31.14 9.32
C ILE A 5 4.93 -32.37 8.46
N LYS A 6 3.74 -32.46 7.85
CA LYS A 6 3.33 -33.59 6.99
C LYS A 6 3.09 -33.14 5.56
N CYS A 7 3.50 -33.93 4.58
CA CYS A 7 3.18 -33.64 3.19
C CYS A 7 1.69 -33.88 2.91
N ILE A 8 1.07 -32.93 2.23
CA ILE A 8 -0.25 -33.10 1.64
C ILE A 8 -0.07 -33.68 0.23
N SER A 9 -0.71 -34.81 -0.05
CA SER A 9 -0.74 -35.39 -1.40
C SER A 9 -1.97 -34.94 -2.17
N GLY A 10 -1.85 -34.90 -3.50
CA GLY A 10 -2.99 -34.68 -4.41
C GLY A 10 -3.53 -33.24 -4.47
N MET A 11 -2.85 -32.26 -3.86
CA MET A 11 -3.20 -30.84 -3.95
C MET A 11 -1.99 -30.00 -4.28
N GLU A 12 -2.16 -29.04 -5.19
CA GLU A 12 -1.16 -28.02 -5.47
C GLU A 12 -0.99 -27.06 -4.29
N PRO A 13 0.24 -26.62 -3.96
CA PRO A 13 0.52 -25.72 -2.83
C PRO A 13 -0.33 -24.46 -2.85
N GLN A 14 -0.61 -23.92 -4.04
CA GLN A 14 -1.40 -22.70 -4.21
C GLN A 14 -2.86 -22.89 -3.81
N ALA A 15 -3.45 -24.04 -4.15
CA ALA A 15 -4.82 -24.36 -3.83
C ALA A 15 -5.01 -24.48 -2.30
N ILE A 16 -3.99 -24.98 -1.61
CA ILE A 16 -3.95 -25.04 -0.14
C ILE A 16 -3.90 -23.62 0.43
N LEU A 17 -2.93 -22.80 0.00
CA LEU A 17 -2.76 -21.43 0.51
C LEU A 17 -3.97 -20.52 0.23
N ALA A 18 -4.64 -20.69 -0.90
CA ALA A 18 -5.83 -19.93 -1.25
C ALA A 18 -7.05 -20.27 -0.37
N LYS A 19 -7.12 -21.50 0.15
CA LYS A 19 -8.20 -21.96 1.04
C LYS A 19 -7.95 -21.62 2.51
N GLN A 20 -6.74 -21.19 2.87
CA GLN A 20 -6.44 -20.79 4.25
C GLN A 20 -7.31 -19.60 4.67
N GLN A 21 -8.02 -19.77 5.78
CA GLN A 21 -8.76 -18.72 6.46
C GLN A 21 -7.98 -18.34 7.70
N TYR A 22 -7.84 -17.04 7.93
CA TYR A 22 -7.08 -16.51 9.04
C TYR A 22 -8.04 -15.85 10.04
N PRO A 23 -8.11 -16.32 11.30
CA PRO A 23 -8.64 -15.51 12.39
C PRO A 23 -7.70 -14.31 12.64
N ASN A 24 -8.28 -13.23 13.19
CA ASN A 24 -7.55 -12.08 13.76
C ASN A 24 -6.73 -11.22 12.78
N GLY A 25 -7.39 -10.34 12.04
CA GLY A 25 -6.75 -9.20 11.35
C GLY A 25 -5.87 -9.54 10.14
N ILE A 26 -5.47 -10.79 9.95
CA ILE A 26 -4.80 -11.27 8.74
C ILE A 26 -5.87 -11.43 7.65
N SER A 27 -5.74 -10.71 6.55
CA SER A 27 -6.61 -10.90 5.39
C SER A 27 -5.92 -11.75 4.33
N GLN A 28 -6.69 -12.53 3.57
CA GLN A 28 -6.14 -13.20 2.38
C GLN A 28 -5.49 -12.21 1.40
N SER A 29 -5.98 -10.96 1.37
CA SER A 29 -5.42 -9.90 0.53
C SER A 29 -4.02 -9.46 0.95
N MET A 30 -3.51 -9.86 2.12
CA MET A 30 -2.11 -9.67 2.53
C MET A 30 -1.14 -10.53 1.74
N PHE A 31 -1.61 -11.50 0.94
CA PHE A 31 -0.76 -12.38 0.16
C PHE A 31 -1.11 -12.35 -1.32
N SER A 32 -0.09 -12.27 -2.19
CA SER A 32 -0.27 -12.49 -3.62
C SER A 32 -0.50 -13.97 -3.95
N VAL A 33 -1.22 -14.22 -5.05
CA VAL A 33 -1.38 -15.55 -5.64
C VAL A 33 -0.04 -16.01 -6.21
N PHE A 34 0.34 -17.27 -5.95
CA PHE A 34 1.68 -17.77 -6.28
C PHE A 34 2.01 -17.72 -7.78
N ASP A 35 1.06 -17.96 -8.68
CA ASP A 35 1.32 -17.80 -10.12
C ASP A 35 1.81 -16.40 -10.51
N LYS A 36 1.34 -15.35 -9.80
CA LYS A 36 1.81 -13.96 -9.98
C LYS A 36 3.17 -13.69 -9.33
N CYS A 37 3.79 -14.71 -8.74
CA CYS A 37 5.04 -14.57 -8.02
C CYS A 37 6.24 -14.82 -8.91
N LYS A 38 6.05 -15.45 -10.08
CA LYS A 38 7.03 -15.42 -11.16
C LYS A 38 7.14 -14.04 -11.83
N ASP A 39 6.15 -13.17 -11.63
CA ASP A 39 6.26 -11.75 -11.98
C ASP A 39 7.17 -10.97 -11.00
N LYS A 40 7.60 -11.60 -9.90
CA LYS A 40 8.49 -11.00 -8.90
C LYS A 40 9.94 -11.32 -9.24
N LYS A 41 10.85 -10.46 -8.77
CA LYS A 41 12.29 -10.65 -8.98
C LYS A 41 12.75 -11.88 -8.19
N ARG A 42 13.51 -12.77 -8.83
CA ARG A 42 14.24 -13.81 -8.09
C ARG A 42 15.43 -13.14 -7.42
N MET A 43 15.37 -13.08 -6.11
CA MET A 43 16.38 -12.40 -5.29
C MET A 43 17.58 -13.31 -5.07
N ILE A 44 17.31 -14.59 -4.80
CA ILE A 44 18.30 -15.62 -4.53
C ILE A 44 18.11 -16.75 -5.53
N ALA A 45 19.19 -17.15 -6.21
CA ALA A 45 19.17 -18.26 -7.14
C ALA A 45 19.00 -19.62 -6.42
N PRO A 46 18.56 -20.69 -7.11
CA PRO A 46 18.44 -22.02 -6.52
C PRO A 46 19.75 -22.47 -5.88
N THR A 47 19.73 -22.66 -4.56
CA THR A 47 20.88 -23.04 -3.74
C THR A 47 20.65 -24.43 -3.17
N LEU A 48 21.47 -25.41 -3.56
CA LEU A 48 21.38 -26.79 -3.11
C LEU A 48 22.05 -26.97 -1.74
N LEU A 49 21.32 -27.55 -0.78
CA LEU A 49 21.83 -27.93 0.54
C LEU A 49 21.98 -29.45 0.63
N LYS A 50 23.16 -29.95 0.24
CA LYS A 50 23.44 -31.39 0.22
C LYS A 50 23.37 -32.01 1.62
N GLY A 51 22.71 -33.15 1.78
CA GLY A 51 22.55 -33.84 3.06
C GLY A 51 21.49 -33.22 3.99
N VAL A 52 20.72 -32.23 3.51
CA VAL A 52 19.66 -31.57 4.28
C VAL A 52 18.31 -31.89 3.64
N THR A 53 17.45 -32.58 4.38
CA THR A 53 16.06 -32.82 3.96
C THR A 53 15.18 -31.62 4.33
N ILE A 54 14.03 -31.48 3.66
CA ILE A 54 13.05 -30.42 3.99
C ILE A 54 12.56 -30.55 5.45
N ALA A 55 12.39 -31.77 5.95
CA ALA A 55 11.98 -32.00 7.34
C ALA A 55 13.04 -31.50 8.34
N LYS A 56 14.32 -31.79 8.10
CA LYS A 56 15.43 -31.31 8.94
C LYS A 56 15.55 -29.79 8.90
N LEU A 57 15.41 -29.20 7.71
CA LEU A 57 15.37 -27.75 7.53
C LEU A 57 14.21 -27.13 8.33
N TRP A 58 13.01 -27.69 8.23
CA TRP A 58 11.85 -27.19 8.97
C TRP A 58 12.06 -27.19 10.48
N GLU A 59 12.48 -28.33 11.02
CA GLU A 59 12.69 -28.49 12.45
C GLU A 59 13.74 -27.52 12.98
N SER A 60 14.82 -27.32 12.23
CA SER A 60 15.94 -26.48 12.65
C SER A 60 15.68 -24.98 12.49
N ILE A 61 14.86 -24.56 11.52
CA ILE A 61 14.75 -23.15 11.11
C ILE A 61 13.38 -22.55 11.39
N PHE A 62 12.30 -23.29 11.10
CA PHE A 62 10.95 -22.73 11.06
C PHE A 62 10.06 -23.16 12.22
N SER A 63 10.33 -24.32 12.84
CA SER A 63 9.53 -24.87 13.94
C SER A 63 9.40 -23.92 15.13
N ASN A 64 8.38 -24.12 15.98
CA ASN A 64 8.22 -23.30 17.20
C ASN A 64 9.36 -23.51 18.22
N SER A 65 10.10 -24.61 18.12
CA SER A 65 11.25 -24.91 18.99
C SER A 65 12.56 -24.27 18.50
N SER A 66 12.60 -23.78 17.26
CA SER A 66 13.80 -23.15 16.71
C SER A 66 13.96 -21.72 17.23
N ASP A 67 15.18 -21.38 17.63
CA ASP A 67 15.60 -20.00 17.92
C ASP A 67 16.17 -19.27 16.69
N PHE A 68 16.25 -19.94 15.54
CA PHE A 68 16.96 -19.47 14.36
C PHE A 68 16.48 -18.08 13.92
N LEU A 69 15.15 -17.86 13.84
CA LEU A 69 14.63 -16.56 13.44
C LEU A 69 15.06 -15.43 14.38
N LYS A 70 15.14 -15.70 15.69
CA LYS A 70 15.62 -14.70 16.65
C LYS A 70 17.08 -14.38 16.39
N ARG A 71 17.94 -15.39 16.25
CA ARG A 71 19.36 -15.21 15.91
C ARG A 71 19.56 -14.48 14.58
N TYR A 72 18.75 -14.79 13.57
CA TYR A 72 18.76 -14.12 12.27
C TYR A 72 18.43 -12.63 12.39
N HIS A 73 17.36 -12.28 13.10
CA HIS A 73 16.97 -10.89 13.29
C HIS A 73 17.97 -10.13 14.19
N GLU A 74 18.52 -10.78 15.22
CA GLU A 74 19.62 -10.21 16.03
C GLU A 74 20.86 -9.91 15.16
N ARG A 75 21.24 -10.81 14.25
CA ARG A 75 22.36 -10.59 13.32
C ARG A 75 22.11 -9.41 12.38
N ARG A 76 20.85 -9.13 12.05
CA ARG A 76 20.41 -7.96 11.29
C ARG A 76 20.30 -6.67 12.12
N LYS A 77 20.64 -6.73 13.41
CA LYS A 77 20.50 -5.61 14.38
C LYS A 77 19.05 -5.17 14.56
N GLU A 78 18.12 -6.10 14.42
CA GLU A 78 16.70 -5.89 14.67
C GLU A 78 16.38 -6.20 16.14
N THR A 79 15.45 -5.45 16.72
CA THR A 79 15.14 -5.51 18.16
C THR A 79 13.67 -5.82 18.41
N GLU A 80 13.32 -6.17 19.65
CA GLU A 80 11.94 -6.47 20.07
C GLU A 80 11.29 -7.58 19.21
N VAL A 81 12.06 -8.61 18.88
CA VAL A 81 11.62 -9.70 17.99
C VAL A 81 10.65 -10.63 18.72
N GLU A 82 9.39 -10.59 18.30
CA GLU A 82 8.33 -11.47 18.77
C GLU A 82 7.90 -12.43 17.65
N VAL A 83 8.26 -13.70 17.79
CA VAL A 83 7.85 -14.77 16.86
C VAL A 83 6.64 -15.49 17.44
N GLY A 84 5.48 -15.33 16.80
CA GLY A 84 4.25 -16.03 17.15
C GLY A 84 4.34 -17.53 16.86
N LYS A 85 3.56 -18.32 17.61
CA LYS A 85 3.45 -19.77 17.38
C LYS A 85 2.70 -20.06 16.08
N TRP A 86 3.08 -21.14 15.41
CA TRP A 86 2.32 -21.66 14.27
C TRP A 86 0.91 -22.07 14.66
N VAL A 87 -0.06 -21.61 13.85
CA VAL A 87 -1.39 -22.19 13.78
C VAL A 87 -1.40 -23.16 12.61
N TYR A 88 -1.33 -24.46 12.94
CA TYR A 88 -1.32 -25.53 11.95
C TYR A 88 -2.71 -25.82 11.41
N LEU A 89 -2.77 -26.12 10.11
CA LEU A 89 -3.95 -26.49 9.33
C LEU A 89 -3.63 -27.74 8.53
N ASN A 90 -4.66 -28.48 8.09
CA ASN A 90 -4.51 -29.67 7.24
C ASN A 90 -3.51 -30.69 7.83
N GLU A 91 -3.71 -31.09 9.10
CA GLU A 91 -2.84 -32.05 9.79
C GLU A 91 -1.34 -31.69 9.78
N MET A 92 -1.01 -30.41 9.97
CA MET A 92 0.37 -29.86 9.92
C MET A 92 1.00 -29.81 8.52
N GLY A 93 0.23 -29.98 7.45
CA GLY A 93 0.75 -29.76 6.09
C GLY A 93 0.69 -28.31 5.62
N SER A 94 0.08 -27.44 6.40
CA SER A 94 0.10 -25.99 6.14
C SER A 94 -0.11 -25.23 7.44
N GLY A 95 0.15 -23.94 7.45
CA GLY A 95 -0.09 -23.12 8.62
C GLY A 95 0.32 -21.67 8.41
N TYR A 96 0.06 -20.86 9.43
CA TYR A 96 0.45 -19.46 9.46
C TYR A 96 0.90 -19.03 10.86
N ARG A 97 1.66 -17.94 10.94
CA ARG A 97 2.04 -17.25 12.18
C ARG A 97 2.26 -15.76 11.90
N THR A 98 2.35 -14.98 12.96
CA THR A 98 2.74 -13.58 12.91
C THR A 98 4.12 -13.39 13.50
N VAL A 99 4.88 -12.44 12.97
CA VAL A 99 6.16 -12.01 13.53
C VAL A 99 6.14 -10.48 13.60
N SER A 100 6.53 -9.90 14.72
CA SER A 100 6.66 -8.45 14.89
C SER A 100 8.03 -8.11 15.44
N LEU A 101 8.62 -7.04 14.93
CA LEU A 101 9.95 -6.59 15.34
C LEU A 101 10.13 -5.10 15.03
N LEU A 102 11.18 -4.50 15.57
CA LEU A 102 11.68 -3.20 15.18
C LEU A 102 12.90 -3.37 14.26
N THR A 103 12.82 -2.74 13.10
CA THR A 103 13.89 -2.77 12.09
C THR A 103 14.41 -1.36 11.81
N VAL A 104 15.68 -1.30 11.41
CA VAL A 104 16.35 -0.05 11.06
C VAL A 104 16.24 0.14 9.56
N VAL A 105 15.74 1.31 9.14
CA VAL A 105 15.54 1.68 7.74
C VAL A 105 16.21 3.01 7.43
N ASP A 106 16.52 3.23 6.16
CA ASP A 106 17.16 4.47 5.70
C ASP A 106 16.19 5.62 5.40
N ILE A 107 14.89 5.40 5.61
CA ILE A 107 13.83 6.36 5.29
C ILE A 107 12.87 6.44 6.47
N PRO A 108 12.52 7.65 6.98
CA PRO A 108 12.77 8.97 6.40
C PRO A 108 14.21 9.49 6.56
N LYS A 109 14.97 8.97 7.52
CA LYS A 109 16.38 9.28 7.74
C LYS A 109 17.18 7.97 7.85
N VAL A 110 18.46 8.00 7.49
CA VAL A 110 19.38 6.88 7.72
C VAL A 110 19.34 6.49 9.20
N GLY A 111 19.17 5.19 9.47
CA GLY A 111 19.11 4.68 10.84
C GLY A 111 17.76 4.86 11.55
N SER A 112 16.68 5.19 10.84
CA SER A 112 15.35 5.32 11.48
C SER A 112 14.84 3.97 11.94
N VAL A 113 14.37 3.88 13.17
CA VAL A 113 13.71 2.67 13.69
C VAL A 113 12.23 2.69 13.31
N THR A 114 11.74 1.61 12.71
CA THR A 114 10.32 1.43 12.37
C THR A 114 9.84 0.04 12.79
N GLN A 115 8.55 -0.06 13.10
CA GLN A 115 7.89 -1.34 13.25
C GLN A 115 7.86 -2.09 11.90
N LEU A 116 8.18 -3.38 11.94
CA LEU A 116 7.97 -4.35 10.88
C LEU A 116 7.00 -5.41 11.39
N ASN A 117 5.86 -5.52 10.70
CA ASN A 117 4.87 -6.54 10.97
C ASN A 117 4.87 -7.54 9.83
N GLU A 118 5.06 -8.80 10.15
CA GLU A 118 5.08 -9.88 9.18
C GLU A 118 4.01 -10.92 9.47
N VAL A 119 3.48 -11.48 8.39
CA VAL A 119 2.66 -12.69 8.43
C VAL A 119 3.33 -13.74 7.59
N HIS A 120 3.65 -14.87 8.21
CA HIS A 120 4.25 -16.01 7.56
C HIS A 120 3.19 -17.06 7.34
N ARG A 121 3.26 -17.75 6.21
CA ARG A 121 2.45 -18.94 5.94
C ARG A 121 3.23 -19.96 5.13
N PHE A 122 2.83 -21.21 5.23
CA PHE A 122 3.42 -22.27 4.42
C PHE A 122 2.40 -23.27 3.92
N SER A 123 2.79 -24.01 2.88
CA SER A 123 2.17 -25.27 2.45
C SER A 123 3.26 -26.26 2.06
N TYR A 124 3.07 -27.52 2.46
CA TYR A 124 4.00 -28.61 2.22
C TYR A 124 3.31 -29.73 1.46
N THR A 125 3.74 -29.99 0.24
CA THR A 125 3.06 -30.87 -0.71
C THR A 125 4.00 -31.87 -1.34
N ILE A 126 3.47 -33.03 -1.71
CA ILE A 126 4.15 -34.04 -2.53
C ILE A 126 3.38 -34.24 -3.84
N SER A 127 4.10 -34.18 -4.96
CA SER A 127 3.54 -34.43 -6.28
C SER A 127 3.34 -35.93 -6.51
N SER A 128 2.61 -36.28 -7.58
CA SER A 128 2.47 -37.68 -8.00
C SER A 128 3.79 -38.33 -8.42
N SER A 129 4.80 -37.54 -8.81
CA SER A 129 6.15 -38.04 -9.12
C SER A 129 7.01 -38.30 -7.89
N GLY A 130 6.50 -38.01 -6.68
CA GLY A 130 7.25 -38.12 -5.43
C GLY A 130 8.08 -36.89 -5.09
N ALA A 131 8.15 -35.91 -5.98
CA ALA A 131 8.85 -34.64 -5.74
C ALA A 131 8.11 -33.85 -4.67
N VAL A 132 8.86 -33.21 -3.79
CA VAL A 132 8.35 -32.53 -2.62
C VAL A 132 8.62 -31.04 -2.74
N LEU A 133 7.62 -30.24 -2.34
CA LEU A 133 7.70 -28.78 -2.35
C LEU A 133 7.16 -28.23 -1.02
N LEU A 134 8.00 -27.49 -0.31
CA LEU A 134 7.61 -26.60 0.77
C LEU A 134 7.65 -25.16 0.25
N LEU A 135 6.47 -24.55 0.20
CA LEU A 135 6.33 -23.14 -0.16
C LEU A 135 6.17 -22.31 1.12
N TYR A 136 7.12 -21.42 1.39
CA TYR A 136 7.07 -20.49 2.51
C TYR A 136 6.84 -19.07 1.99
N HIS A 137 5.80 -18.40 2.47
CA HIS A 137 5.42 -17.06 2.02
C HIS A 137 5.40 -16.09 3.21
N ILE A 138 6.19 -15.04 3.09
CA ILE A 138 6.27 -13.93 4.05
C ILE A 138 5.64 -12.71 3.41
N SER A 139 4.72 -12.07 4.13
CA SER A 139 4.19 -10.75 3.80
C SER A 139 4.59 -9.79 4.91
N SER A 140 5.28 -8.71 4.57
CA SER A 140 5.83 -7.76 5.54
C SER A 140 5.33 -6.34 5.27
N GLN A 141 5.07 -5.60 6.34
CA GLN A 141 4.59 -4.23 6.29
C GLN A 141 5.36 -3.35 7.28
N THR A 142 5.83 -2.20 6.79
CA THR A 142 6.49 -1.16 7.58
C THR A 142 5.58 0.08 7.66
N PRO A 143 4.53 0.07 8.49
CA PRO A 143 3.46 1.09 8.44
C PRO A 143 3.94 2.54 8.60
N ASN A 144 5.07 2.76 9.29
CA ASN A 144 5.55 4.08 9.69
C ASN A 144 6.54 4.71 8.70
N VAL A 145 6.97 3.99 7.65
CA VAL A 145 7.78 4.61 6.57
C VAL A 145 6.90 5.47 5.67
N PRO A 146 7.45 6.43 4.91
CA PRO A 146 6.68 7.21 3.95
C PRO A 146 5.86 6.33 3.00
N ALA A 147 4.54 6.50 3.08
CA ALA A 147 3.54 5.68 2.39
C ALA A 147 3.66 4.17 2.65
N GLY A 148 4.13 3.74 3.82
CA GLY A 148 4.21 2.33 4.26
C GLY A 148 2.86 1.62 4.37
N GLN A 149 1.76 2.36 4.37
CA GLN A 149 0.39 1.82 4.25
C GLN A 149 -0.04 1.60 2.78
N SER A 150 0.70 2.13 1.81
CA SER A 150 0.36 2.08 0.39
C SER A 150 0.91 0.85 -0.34
N PHE A 151 1.83 0.13 0.30
CA PHE A 151 2.42 -1.09 -0.22
C PHE A 151 2.79 -2.05 0.90
N ARG A 152 3.14 -3.26 0.50
CA ARG A 152 3.77 -4.27 1.36
C ARG A 152 4.87 -4.96 0.57
N THR A 153 5.81 -5.58 1.28
CA THR A 153 6.79 -6.47 0.67
C THR A 153 6.36 -7.91 0.85
N GLU A 154 6.69 -8.76 -0.10
CA GLU A 154 6.36 -10.17 -0.03
C GLU A 154 7.52 -11.00 -0.58
N ALA A 155 7.89 -12.05 0.15
CA ALA A 155 8.92 -13.00 -0.25
C ALA A 155 8.39 -14.43 -0.25
N PHE A 156 8.84 -15.21 -1.23
CA PHE A 156 8.56 -16.63 -1.35
C PHE A 156 9.85 -17.40 -1.31
N LEU A 157 9.95 -18.34 -0.38
CA LEU A 157 11.00 -19.33 -0.37
C LEU A 157 10.38 -20.60 -0.95
N GLU A 158 10.87 -20.99 -2.11
CA GLU A 158 10.52 -22.23 -2.78
C GLU A 158 11.58 -23.26 -2.40
N ILE A 159 11.18 -24.26 -1.62
CA ILE A 159 12.07 -25.30 -1.12
C ILE A 159 11.65 -26.62 -1.77
N THR A 160 12.47 -27.13 -2.68
CA THR A 160 12.17 -28.33 -3.47
C THR A 160 13.11 -29.47 -3.11
N ALA A 161 12.62 -30.71 -3.26
CA ALA A 161 13.44 -31.92 -3.17
C ALA A 161 12.85 -33.00 -4.10
N GLU A 162 13.69 -33.90 -4.61
CA GLU A 162 13.23 -34.99 -5.48
C GLU A 162 12.40 -36.05 -4.73
N SER A 163 12.59 -36.16 -3.41
CA SER A 163 11.85 -37.06 -2.52
C SER A 163 11.87 -36.54 -1.09
N LEU A 164 11.12 -37.17 -0.18
CA LEU A 164 11.07 -36.82 1.25
C LEU A 164 12.43 -36.87 1.95
N ASN A 165 13.33 -37.73 1.47
CA ASN A 165 14.67 -37.94 2.02
C ASN A 165 15.76 -37.34 1.13
N GLY A 166 15.38 -36.64 0.05
CA GLY A 166 16.33 -36.01 -0.86
C GLY A 166 16.90 -34.71 -0.30
N ASP A 167 18.00 -34.28 -0.90
CA ASP A 167 18.60 -32.97 -0.67
C ASP A 167 17.61 -31.86 -1.06
N CYS A 168 17.52 -30.81 -0.24
CA CYS A 168 16.66 -29.68 -0.53
C CYS A 168 17.40 -28.59 -1.30
N THR A 169 16.67 -27.92 -2.20
CA THR A 169 17.11 -26.72 -2.91
C THR A 169 16.22 -25.55 -2.50
N ILE A 170 16.82 -24.42 -2.14
CA ILE A 170 16.10 -23.21 -1.73
C ILE A 170 16.25 -22.14 -2.81
N CYS A 171 15.15 -21.57 -3.25
CA CYS A 171 15.11 -20.41 -4.16
C CYS A 171 14.24 -19.31 -3.52
N VAL A 172 14.65 -18.04 -3.64
CA VAL A 172 13.89 -16.93 -3.04
C VAL A 172 13.46 -15.91 -4.07
N TRP A 173 12.15 -15.65 -4.10
CA TRP A 173 11.51 -14.65 -4.95
C TRP A 173 10.96 -13.53 -4.08
N GLY A 174 11.00 -12.28 -4.56
CA GLY A 174 10.52 -11.15 -3.76
C GLY A 174 10.08 -9.95 -4.56
N GLY A 175 9.17 -9.18 -3.98
CA GLY A 175 8.54 -8.05 -4.65
C GLY A 175 7.76 -7.13 -3.72
N CYS A 176 7.44 -5.94 -4.22
CA CYS A 176 6.49 -5.05 -3.58
C CYS A 176 5.10 -5.23 -4.19
N LYS A 177 4.08 -5.24 -3.34
CA LYS A 177 2.69 -5.26 -3.75
C LYS A 177 2.01 -3.92 -3.45
N LYS A 178 1.46 -3.32 -4.50
CA LYS A 178 0.62 -2.11 -4.40
C LYS A 178 -0.67 -2.40 -3.61
N MET A 179 -0.89 -1.63 -2.55
CA MET A 179 -2.10 -1.62 -1.72
C MET A 179 -3.01 -0.44 -2.04
N SER A 180 -2.44 0.72 -2.37
CA SER A 180 -3.20 1.91 -2.71
C SER A 180 -2.55 2.71 -3.85
N MET A 181 -3.29 3.68 -4.39
CA MET A 181 -2.78 4.54 -5.47
C MET A 181 -1.55 5.37 -5.06
N ALA A 182 -1.37 5.67 -3.77
CA ALA A 182 -0.22 6.43 -3.28
C ALA A 182 1.12 5.75 -3.58
N PHE A 183 1.15 4.41 -3.68
CA PHE A 183 2.38 3.69 -4.02
C PHE A 183 2.89 4.02 -5.41
N ALA A 184 1.99 4.32 -6.36
CA ALA A 184 2.40 4.65 -7.73
C ALA A 184 3.32 5.88 -7.78
N ALA A 185 3.15 6.84 -6.86
CA ALA A 185 3.99 8.03 -6.77
C ALA A 185 5.41 7.72 -6.26
N ILE A 186 5.59 6.66 -5.47
CA ILE A 186 6.86 6.32 -4.82
C ILE A 186 7.51 5.03 -5.36
N GLN A 187 6.83 4.26 -6.21
CA GLN A 187 7.24 2.91 -6.61
C GLN A 187 8.65 2.85 -7.19
N TYR A 188 9.05 3.86 -7.97
CA TYR A 188 10.37 3.94 -8.60
C TYR A 188 11.52 4.08 -7.58
N MET A 189 11.24 4.57 -6.39
CA MET A 189 12.21 4.65 -5.29
C MET A 189 12.06 3.48 -4.32
N ALA A 190 10.81 3.11 -3.99
CA ALA A 190 10.51 2.11 -2.99
C ALA A 190 10.89 0.70 -3.45
N VAL A 191 10.56 0.32 -4.70
CA VAL A 191 10.78 -1.04 -5.21
C VAL A 191 12.28 -1.40 -5.24
N PRO A 192 13.18 -0.61 -5.86
CA PRO A 192 14.60 -0.99 -5.90
C PRO A 192 15.24 -1.06 -4.51
N ARG A 193 14.85 -0.17 -3.59
CA ARG A 193 15.36 -0.15 -2.22
C ARG A 193 14.87 -1.38 -1.43
N ALA A 194 13.58 -1.67 -1.49
CA ALA A 194 13.00 -2.83 -0.82
C ALA A 194 13.59 -4.14 -1.34
N ILE A 195 13.71 -4.29 -2.67
CA ILE A 195 14.32 -5.47 -3.28
C ILE A 195 15.77 -5.64 -2.83
N ARG A 196 16.58 -4.58 -2.83
CA ARG A 196 17.98 -4.65 -2.37
C ARG A 196 18.08 -5.12 -0.92
N GLU A 197 17.27 -4.53 -0.04
CA GLU A 197 17.28 -4.87 1.38
C GLU A 197 16.81 -6.32 1.61
N MET A 198 15.74 -6.73 0.94
CA MET A 198 15.24 -8.10 0.99
C MET A 198 16.28 -9.09 0.48
N THR A 199 16.92 -8.83 -0.68
CA THR A 199 17.99 -9.68 -1.21
C THR A 199 19.12 -9.85 -0.21
N ASN A 200 19.58 -8.77 0.42
CA ASN A 200 20.62 -8.84 1.45
C ASN A 200 20.18 -9.64 2.68
N GLY A 201 18.95 -9.43 3.16
CA GLY A 201 18.39 -10.17 4.28
C GLY A 201 18.28 -11.67 4.00
N TYR A 202 17.69 -12.07 2.88
CA TYR A 202 17.56 -13.49 2.54
C TYR A 202 18.90 -14.14 2.20
N ARG A 203 19.87 -13.39 1.63
CA ARG A 203 21.24 -13.89 1.46
C ARG A 203 21.86 -14.25 2.81
N LEU A 204 21.78 -13.35 3.79
CA LEU A 204 22.25 -13.60 5.16
C LEU A 204 21.51 -14.78 5.80
N MET A 205 20.18 -14.87 5.62
CA MET A 205 19.38 -15.99 6.13
C MET A 205 19.90 -17.33 5.59
N LEU A 206 20.12 -17.44 4.27
CA LEU A 206 20.61 -18.70 3.68
C LEU A 206 22.05 -19.02 4.10
N GLN A 207 22.91 -18.02 4.26
CA GLN A 207 24.26 -18.21 4.80
C GLN A 207 24.21 -18.81 6.21
N MET A 208 23.40 -18.22 7.10
CA MET A 208 23.21 -18.76 8.46
C MET A 208 22.60 -20.17 8.46
N ILE A 209 21.63 -20.45 7.58
CA ILE A 209 21.06 -21.80 7.42
C ILE A 209 22.16 -22.80 7.02
N SER A 210 23.01 -22.43 6.06
CA SER A 210 24.09 -23.31 5.60
C SER A 210 25.14 -23.55 6.68
N GLU A 211 25.52 -22.51 7.43
CA GLU A 211 26.44 -22.64 8.57
C GLU A 211 25.87 -23.58 9.64
N ASP A 212 24.59 -23.41 10.02
CA ASP A 212 23.96 -24.22 11.06
C ASP A 212 23.75 -25.69 10.64
N LEU A 213 23.48 -25.98 9.36
CA LEU A 213 23.09 -27.31 8.90
C LEU A 213 24.20 -28.11 8.22
N LEU A 214 25.16 -27.43 7.60
CA LEU A 214 26.28 -28.02 6.86
C LEU A 214 27.62 -27.80 7.57
N GLY A 215 27.69 -26.86 8.52
CA GLY A 215 28.93 -26.47 9.20
C GLY A 215 29.83 -25.53 8.39
N ASP A 216 29.44 -25.17 7.17
CA ASP A 216 30.17 -24.25 6.29
C ASP A 216 29.19 -23.33 5.55
N ALA A 217 29.62 -22.10 5.30
CA ALA A 217 28.80 -21.10 4.61
C ALA A 217 28.79 -21.37 3.10
N VAL A 218 27.64 -21.78 2.58
CA VAL A 218 27.46 -21.93 1.13
C VAL A 218 27.47 -20.55 0.48
N LYS A 219 28.20 -20.41 -0.63
CA LYS A 219 28.16 -19.18 -1.43
C LYS A 219 26.78 -19.02 -2.06
N VAL A 220 25.98 -18.11 -1.51
CA VAL A 220 24.64 -17.78 -1.99
C VAL A 220 24.74 -16.77 -3.13
N ALA A 221 24.43 -17.20 -4.36
CA ALA A 221 24.41 -16.35 -5.54
C ALA A 221 23.11 -15.52 -5.61
N THR A 222 23.23 -14.28 -6.06
CA THR A 222 22.10 -13.41 -6.38
C THR A 222 22.03 -13.17 -7.88
N GLU A 223 20.82 -13.01 -8.43
CA GLU A 223 20.66 -12.86 -9.89
C GLU A 223 21.45 -11.67 -10.47
N ASP A 224 21.64 -10.60 -9.70
CA ASP A 224 22.37 -9.42 -10.17
C ASP A 224 23.88 -9.67 -10.29
N GLU A 225 24.43 -10.64 -9.56
CA GLU A 225 25.86 -11.00 -9.59
C GLU A 225 26.20 -11.94 -10.74
N ASP A 226 25.24 -12.75 -11.21
CA ASP A 226 25.44 -13.66 -12.35
C ASP A 226 25.26 -12.95 -13.72
N ALA A 227 24.63 -11.77 -13.74
CA ALA A 227 24.43 -10.98 -14.97
C ALA A 227 25.60 -10.01 -15.27
N ASN A 228 26.39 -9.64 -14.27
CA ASN A 228 27.57 -8.81 -14.41
C ASN A 228 28.77 -9.54 -13.82
N GLY A 229 29.42 -10.36 -14.63
CA GLY A 229 30.72 -10.94 -14.32
C GLY A 229 31.78 -9.85 -14.19
N ASP A 230 31.90 -9.27 -13.00
CA ASP A 230 33.11 -8.64 -12.53
C ASP A 230 33.20 -8.81 -11.01
N GLY A 231 34.33 -9.35 -10.55
CA GLY A 231 34.53 -9.73 -9.17
C GLY A 231 34.74 -8.53 -8.25
N GLN A 232 35.08 -8.86 -6.99
CA GLN A 232 35.69 -7.97 -5.99
C GLN A 232 34.65 -7.18 -5.16
N LYS A 233 34.52 -7.35 -3.84
CA LYS A 233 35.52 -7.63 -2.80
C LYS A 233 34.81 -8.17 -1.55
N ASP A 234 35.35 -9.25 -1.00
CA ASP A 234 35.11 -9.72 0.36
C ASP A 234 35.38 -8.62 1.40
N GLY A 235 34.61 -8.70 2.49
CA GLY A 235 35.03 -8.46 3.88
C GLY A 235 35.96 -7.29 4.18
N LYS A 236 35.40 -6.22 4.75
CA LYS A 236 35.99 -5.64 5.97
C LYS A 236 34.99 -4.78 6.72
N ASP A 237 34.91 -5.05 8.02
CA ASP A 237 34.24 -4.25 9.03
C ASP A 237 34.58 -2.76 8.89
N ALA A 238 33.55 -1.91 8.89
CA ALA A 238 33.71 -0.47 9.06
C ALA A 238 33.09 -0.08 10.41
N GLU A 239 33.84 -0.37 11.46
CA GLU A 239 33.84 0.43 12.68
C GLU A 239 34.70 1.67 12.40
N TYR A 240 34.12 2.87 12.42
CA TYR A 240 34.83 4.15 12.61
C TYR A 240 33.72 5.21 12.79
N GLY A 241 33.59 5.89 13.92
CA GLY A 241 34.66 6.63 14.59
C GLY A 241 34.72 8.01 13.97
N GLY A 242 34.06 8.99 14.60
CA GLY A 242 34.08 10.37 14.14
C GLY A 242 35.47 10.97 14.31
N ALA A 243 35.98 11.60 13.25
CA ALA A 243 36.94 12.69 13.35
C ALA A 243 36.95 13.46 12.03
N ASP A 244 36.73 14.76 12.21
CA ASP A 244 37.09 15.90 11.40
C ASP A 244 38.27 15.69 10.42
N GLY A 245 38.14 16.23 9.21
CA GLY A 245 39.19 16.13 8.19
C GLY A 245 38.70 16.49 6.80
N GLY A 246 38.72 17.78 6.48
CA GLY A 246 38.50 18.30 5.14
C GLY A 246 39.48 17.71 4.12
N GLY A 247 38.94 17.36 2.95
CA GLY A 247 39.70 16.81 1.83
C GLY A 247 38.88 16.93 0.56
N ASP A 248 39.34 17.83 -0.29
CA ASP A 248 38.81 18.26 -1.58
C ASP A 248 38.74 17.12 -2.63
N GLY A 249 37.83 17.28 -3.59
CA GLY A 249 37.96 16.72 -4.94
C GLY A 249 37.47 15.29 -5.20
N GLY A 250 36.37 15.18 -5.95
CA GLY A 250 36.21 14.08 -6.91
C GLY A 250 34.98 13.19 -6.73
N TYR A 251 34.06 13.27 -7.69
CA TYR A 251 32.99 12.32 -7.98
C TYR A 251 31.79 12.31 -7.02
N GLN A 252 31.04 13.42 -6.99
CA GLN A 252 29.64 13.40 -6.57
C GLN A 252 28.84 12.63 -7.63
N ALA A 253 28.59 11.34 -7.39
CA ALA A 253 27.86 10.47 -8.31
C ALA A 253 26.50 11.09 -8.68
N PRO A 254 26.18 11.23 -9.99
CA PRO A 254 24.95 11.88 -10.47
C PRO A 254 23.65 11.22 -9.97
N GLY A 255 23.74 10.02 -9.38
CA GLY A 255 22.61 9.30 -8.80
C GLY A 255 21.99 9.94 -7.55
N MET A 256 22.76 10.64 -6.71
CA MET A 256 22.19 11.22 -5.47
C MET A 256 21.31 12.44 -5.76
N VAL A 257 21.72 13.30 -6.68
CA VAL A 257 20.94 14.48 -7.09
C VAL A 257 19.68 14.06 -7.84
N PHE A 258 19.80 13.05 -8.72
CA PHE A 258 18.64 12.49 -9.43
C PHE A 258 17.64 11.83 -8.48
N GLN A 259 18.11 11.06 -7.48
CA GLN A 259 17.25 10.50 -6.45
C GLN A 259 16.59 11.58 -5.58
N GLY A 260 17.31 12.64 -5.23
CA GLY A 260 16.77 13.77 -4.47
C GLY A 260 15.67 14.52 -5.24
N LEU A 261 15.88 14.78 -6.54
CA LEU A 261 14.88 15.42 -7.40
C LEU A 261 13.64 14.54 -7.60
N MET A 262 13.82 13.23 -7.79
CA MET A 262 12.71 12.29 -7.89
C MET A 262 11.93 12.17 -6.57
N LEU A 263 12.60 12.25 -5.42
CA LEU A 263 11.95 12.31 -4.12
C LEU A 263 11.12 13.58 -3.95
N MET A 264 11.68 14.74 -4.32
CA MET A 264 10.96 16.01 -4.33
C MET A 264 9.72 15.95 -5.23
N LEU A 265 9.87 15.42 -6.46
CA LEU A 265 8.76 15.22 -7.39
C LEU A 265 7.69 14.30 -6.80
N ALA A 266 8.08 13.17 -6.21
CA ALA A 266 7.17 12.22 -5.59
C ALA A 266 6.42 12.85 -4.40
N ILE A 267 7.09 13.68 -3.59
CA ILE A 267 6.45 14.43 -2.51
C ILE A 267 5.43 15.42 -3.07
N VAL A 268 5.80 16.21 -4.09
CA VAL A 268 4.89 17.17 -4.73
C VAL A 268 3.67 16.48 -5.32
N VAL A 269 3.87 15.36 -6.02
CA VAL A 269 2.78 14.55 -6.59
C VAL A 269 1.89 13.97 -5.47
N THR A 270 2.49 13.47 -4.39
CA THR A 270 1.73 12.93 -3.25
C THR A 270 0.89 14.01 -2.59
N ILE A 271 1.45 15.20 -2.37
CA ILE A 271 0.71 16.36 -1.84
C ILE A 271 -0.41 16.76 -2.80
N SER A 272 -0.14 16.80 -4.11
CA SER A 272 -1.14 17.13 -5.15
C SER A 272 -2.31 16.13 -5.16
N ILE A 273 -2.03 14.83 -5.04
CA ILE A 273 -3.05 13.79 -4.93
C ILE A 273 -3.83 13.92 -3.61
N LEU A 274 -3.16 14.18 -2.49
CA LEU A 274 -3.81 14.38 -1.19
C LEU A 274 -4.76 15.59 -1.23
N CYS A 275 -4.33 16.70 -1.82
CA CYS A 275 -5.15 17.90 -2.05
C CYS A 275 -6.32 17.61 -3.00
N SER A 276 -6.12 16.79 -4.03
CA SER A 276 -7.19 16.38 -4.95
C SER A 276 -8.22 15.52 -4.24
N ILE A 277 -7.81 14.59 -3.39
CA ILE A 277 -8.71 13.74 -2.59
C ILE A 277 -9.47 14.57 -1.55
N SER A 278 -8.82 15.52 -0.86
CA SER A 278 -9.51 16.40 0.09
C SER A 278 -10.54 17.27 -0.62
N THR A 279 -10.22 17.77 -1.82
CA THR A 279 -11.15 18.54 -2.64
C THR A 279 -12.31 17.68 -3.11
N LEU A 280 -12.05 16.47 -3.62
CA LEU A 280 -13.10 15.53 -4.02
C LEU A 280 -14.02 15.14 -2.86
N ARG A 281 -13.49 14.94 -1.65
CA ARG A 281 -14.31 14.67 -0.45
C ARG A 281 -15.18 15.87 -0.08
N SER A 282 -14.62 17.08 -0.11
CA SER A 282 -15.40 18.29 0.17
C SER A 282 -16.50 18.50 -0.89
N THR A 283 -16.19 18.30 -2.17
CA THR A 283 -17.15 18.41 -3.26
C THR A 283 -18.23 17.33 -3.19
N ALA A 284 -17.85 16.09 -2.82
CA ALA A 284 -18.82 15.02 -2.60
C ALA A 284 -19.75 15.31 -1.44
N GLN A 285 -19.24 15.82 -0.30
CA GLN A 285 -20.05 16.22 0.85
C GLN A 285 -21.03 17.34 0.50
N ILE A 286 -20.57 18.36 -0.24
CA ILE A 286 -21.42 19.45 -0.71
C ILE A 286 -22.47 18.94 -1.69
N SER A 287 -22.11 18.05 -2.63
CA SER A 287 -23.07 17.43 -3.54
C SER A 287 -24.11 16.59 -2.81
N THR A 288 -23.73 15.86 -1.76
CA THR A 288 -24.67 15.07 -0.95
C THR A 288 -25.61 15.96 -0.13
N MET A 289 -25.13 17.10 0.38
CA MET A 289 -25.99 18.09 1.05
C MET A 289 -26.98 18.74 0.08
N ILE A 290 -26.54 19.06 -1.15
CA ILE A 290 -27.43 19.61 -2.18
C ILE A 290 -28.47 18.56 -2.61
N SER A 291 -28.08 17.29 -2.74
CA SER A 291 -29.03 16.23 -3.09
C SER A 291 -30.03 15.93 -1.97
N SER A 292 -29.60 15.95 -0.70
CA SER A 292 -30.52 15.70 0.43
C SER A 292 -31.54 16.83 0.57
N GLN A 293 -31.13 18.09 0.37
CA GLN A 293 -32.06 19.23 0.40
C GLN A 293 -33.04 19.26 -0.78
N LEU A 294 -32.66 18.73 -1.95
CA LEU A 294 -33.54 18.62 -3.11
C LEU A 294 -34.54 17.46 -3.00
N VAL A 295 -34.19 16.39 -2.28
CA VAL A 295 -35.06 15.21 -2.10
C VAL A 295 -35.99 15.38 -0.88
N ASP A 296 -35.54 16.01 0.21
CA ASP A 296 -36.38 16.25 1.40
C ASP A 296 -37.30 17.48 1.30
N GLY A 297 -37.12 18.33 0.28
CA GLY A 297 -38.01 19.47 0.01
C GLY A 297 -39.36 19.13 -0.64
N GLY A 298 -39.61 17.85 -0.97
CA GLY A 298 -40.77 17.41 -1.75
C GLY A 298 -41.79 16.53 -1.04
N MET A 299 -41.61 16.20 0.26
CA MET A 299 -42.40 15.14 0.92
C MET A 299 -43.07 15.49 2.26
N GLN A 300 -43.05 16.76 2.71
CA GLN A 300 -43.74 17.17 3.95
C GLN A 300 -44.59 18.44 3.75
N GLY A 301 -45.91 18.24 3.72
CA GLY A 301 -46.95 19.28 3.63
C GLY A 301 -48.00 18.92 2.59
N GLY A 302 -48.95 18.00 2.84
CA GLY A 302 -49.82 17.99 4.01
C GLY A 302 -51.13 18.74 3.67
N ALA A 303 -52.03 18.06 2.97
CA ALA A 303 -53.49 18.22 2.96
C ALA A 303 -54.13 19.64 3.05
N SER A 304 -54.75 20.08 1.95
CA SER A 304 -56.09 20.74 1.88
C SER A 304 -56.31 21.29 0.47
N ARG A 305 -57.04 20.56 -0.38
CA ARG A 305 -58.45 20.81 -0.74
C ARG A 305 -58.69 22.04 -1.64
N SER A 306 -59.01 21.68 -2.89
CA SER A 306 -60.12 22.18 -3.71
C SER A 306 -60.12 23.60 -4.27
N SER A 307 -60.33 23.63 -5.59
CA SER A 307 -61.11 24.58 -6.39
C SER A 307 -60.62 26.02 -6.49
N LEU A 308 -60.14 26.43 -7.67
CA LEU A 308 -60.27 27.81 -8.21
C LEU A 308 -59.76 27.90 -9.66
N SER A 309 -60.27 27.05 -10.55
CA SER A 309 -60.14 27.18 -12.02
C SER A 309 -61.35 27.90 -12.66
N GLY A 310 -62.16 28.60 -11.87
CA GLY A 310 -63.52 29.00 -12.25
C GLY A 310 -63.85 30.49 -12.22
N ASN A 311 -62.89 31.41 -12.41
CA ASN A 311 -63.27 32.83 -12.60
C ASN A 311 -62.37 33.59 -13.59
N LEU A 312 -62.03 32.93 -14.70
CA LEU A 312 -62.00 33.59 -15.99
C LEU A 312 -63.42 34.07 -16.30
N ASN A 313 -63.57 35.32 -16.70
CA ASN A 313 -64.83 36.02 -17.06
C ASN A 313 -65.57 36.72 -15.92
N LEU A 314 -65.23 37.98 -15.62
CA LEU A 314 -66.25 39.03 -15.67
C LEU A 314 -65.66 40.45 -15.69
N HIS A 315 -65.98 41.15 -16.78
CA HIS A 315 -66.20 42.58 -16.91
C HIS A 315 -65.03 43.57 -16.67
N HIS A 316 -64.34 43.82 -17.78
CA HIS A 316 -63.72 45.09 -18.09
C HIS A 316 -64.83 46.07 -18.51
N SER A 317 -65.18 47.05 -17.67
CA SER A 317 -65.93 48.24 -18.12
C SER A 317 -65.43 49.50 -17.41
N THR A 318 -64.70 50.31 -18.18
CA THR A 318 -64.73 51.77 -18.25
C THR A 318 -65.49 52.53 -17.14
N GLY A 319 -64.80 53.44 -16.44
CA GLY A 319 -65.48 54.56 -15.78
C GLY A 319 -64.81 55.08 -14.51
N VAL A 320 -64.02 56.16 -14.68
CA VAL A 320 -63.95 57.35 -13.82
C VAL A 320 -64.05 57.16 -12.29
N GLY A 321 -62.92 57.36 -11.61
CA GLY A 321 -62.84 58.02 -10.31
C GLY A 321 -63.21 57.19 -9.08
N THR A 322 -62.49 57.49 -8.00
CA THR A 322 -62.78 57.15 -6.59
C THR A 322 -62.23 55.82 -6.03
N ALA A 323 -61.63 55.99 -4.85
CA ALA A 323 -61.33 55.00 -3.82
C ALA A 323 -60.30 53.90 -4.14
N ARG A 324 -59.11 54.09 -3.56
CA ARG A 324 -58.18 53.05 -3.10
C ARG A 324 -59.00 52.04 -2.27
N GLY A 325 -59.54 51.01 -2.91
CA GLY A 325 -60.22 49.93 -2.21
C GLY A 325 -59.23 49.28 -1.25
N PRO A 326 -59.58 49.04 0.02
CA PRO A 326 -58.67 48.41 0.96
C PRO A 326 -58.29 47.07 0.33
N ILE A 327 -56.98 46.82 0.20
CA ILE A 327 -56.46 45.52 -0.22
C ILE A 327 -57.19 44.49 0.63
N THR A 328 -58.04 43.67 0.00
CA THR A 328 -58.76 42.64 0.72
C THR A 328 -57.71 41.75 1.39
N GLN A 329 -57.96 41.32 2.62
CA GLN A 329 -57.01 40.54 3.42
C GLN A 329 -56.38 39.38 2.63
N ASP A 330 -57.14 38.80 1.69
CA ASP A 330 -56.68 37.76 0.76
C ASP A 330 -55.68 38.26 -0.29
N GLN A 331 -55.84 39.46 -0.86
CA GLN A 331 -54.81 40.06 -1.73
C GLN A 331 -53.53 40.40 -0.94
N ALA A 332 -53.64 40.91 0.28
CA ALA A 332 -52.48 41.20 1.13
C ALA A 332 -51.71 39.91 1.46
N LEU A 333 -52.41 38.83 1.78
CA LEU A 333 -51.83 37.50 2.01
C LEU A 333 -51.15 36.94 0.76
N ARG A 334 -51.73 37.10 -0.42
CA ARG A 334 -51.10 36.65 -1.69
C ARG A 334 -49.85 37.45 -2.03
N TYR A 335 -49.86 38.77 -1.80
CA TYR A 335 -48.66 39.59 -1.99
C TYR A 335 -47.58 39.22 -0.98
N ALA A 336 -47.91 39.04 0.31
CA ALA A 336 -46.97 38.60 1.33
C ALA A 336 -46.39 37.20 1.05
N ALA A 337 -47.21 36.26 0.58
CA ALA A 337 -46.76 34.92 0.20
C ALA A 337 -45.82 34.95 -1.02
N ARG A 338 -46.13 35.78 -2.03
CA ARG A 338 -45.23 35.99 -3.18
C ARG A 338 -43.92 36.64 -2.75
N ASP A 339 -43.97 37.64 -1.86
CA ASP A 339 -42.77 38.33 -1.41
C ASP A 339 -41.89 37.41 -0.53
N ALA A 340 -42.49 36.58 0.32
CA ALA A 340 -41.79 35.54 1.07
C ALA A 340 -41.14 34.50 0.15
N GLN A 341 -41.84 34.07 -0.92
CA GLN A 341 -41.26 33.19 -1.92
C GLN A 341 -40.07 33.85 -2.64
N ILE A 342 -40.21 35.10 -3.08
CA ILE A 342 -39.12 35.85 -3.73
C ILE A 342 -37.93 36.03 -2.79
N GLN A 343 -38.15 36.34 -1.50
CA GLN A 343 -37.09 36.45 -0.51
C GLN A 343 -36.39 35.10 -0.27
N SER A 344 -37.14 33.99 -0.19
CA SER A 344 -36.55 32.66 -0.04
C SER A 344 -35.71 32.26 -1.26
N LEU A 345 -36.16 32.60 -2.48
CA LEU A 345 -35.41 32.38 -3.71
C LEU A 345 -34.15 33.24 -3.75
N ARG A 346 -34.21 34.49 -3.31
CA ARG A 346 -33.04 35.39 -3.22
C ARG A 346 -32.03 34.87 -2.21
N TYR A 347 -32.47 34.40 -1.04
CA TYR A 347 -31.59 33.83 -0.03
C TYR A 347 -30.87 32.58 -0.58
N ARG A 348 -31.60 31.65 -1.18
CA ARG A 348 -31.03 30.46 -1.83
C ARG A 348 -30.07 30.82 -2.95
N TRP A 349 -30.38 31.84 -3.74
CA TRP A 349 -29.50 32.30 -4.81
C TRP A 349 -28.20 32.93 -4.29
N ILE A 350 -28.24 33.69 -3.21
CA ILE A 350 -27.05 34.25 -2.56
C ILE A 350 -26.18 33.11 -1.98
N GLU A 351 -26.80 32.11 -1.34
CA GLU A 351 -26.10 30.95 -0.80
C GLU A 351 -25.44 30.11 -1.92
N GLN A 352 -26.15 29.91 -3.04
CA GLN A 352 -25.59 29.29 -4.23
C GLN A 352 -24.43 30.09 -4.83
N ARG A 353 -24.52 31.43 -4.86
CA ARG A 353 -23.39 32.25 -5.33
C ARG A 353 -22.14 32.09 -4.47
N VAL A 354 -22.29 32.05 -3.14
CA VAL A 354 -21.15 31.87 -2.23
C VAL A 354 -20.49 30.51 -2.42
N THR A 355 -21.29 29.46 -2.62
CA THR A 355 -20.77 28.11 -2.87
C THR A 355 -20.08 28.01 -4.23
N VAL A 356 -20.65 28.61 -5.29
CA VAL A 356 -20.02 28.68 -6.62
C VAL A 356 -18.70 29.45 -6.56
N GLN A 357 -18.64 30.61 -5.91
CA GLN A 357 -17.40 31.38 -5.75
C GLN A 357 -16.30 30.59 -5.01
N LYS A 358 -16.67 29.84 -3.97
CA LYS A 358 -15.72 28.93 -3.29
C LYS A 358 -15.20 27.85 -4.23
N LEU A 359 -16.07 27.27 -5.06
CA LEU A 359 -15.69 26.27 -6.05
C LEU A 359 -14.73 26.85 -7.10
N GLU A 360 -15.06 28.03 -7.65
CA GLU A 360 -14.22 28.74 -8.61
C GLU A 360 -12.84 29.04 -8.04
N SER A 361 -12.75 29.52 -6.80
CA SER A 361 -11.47 29.78 -6.13
C SER A 361 -10.62 28.51 -5.95
N THR A 362 -11.28 27.38 -5.71
CA THR A 362 -10.61 26.09 -5.53
C THR A 362 -10.10 25.54 -6.86
N VAL A 363 -10.92 25.65 -7.92
CA VAL A 363 -10.53 25.27 -9.29
C VAL A 363 -9.39 26.14 -9.80
N ALA A 364 -9.43 27.45 -9.56
CA ALA A 364 -8.33 28.35 -9.92
C ALA A 364 -7.03 27.97 -9.21
N ARG A 365 -7.09 27.59 -7.93
CA ARG A 365 -5.93 27.12 -7.17
C ARG A 365 -5.37 25.80 -7.71
N LEU A 366 -6.23 24.83 -8.02
CA LEU A 366 -5.84 23.57 -8.64
C LEU A 366 -5.21 23.77 -10.03
N TRP A 367 -5.78 24.67 -10.82
CA TRP A 367 -5.24 25.03 -12.13
C TRP A 367 -3.84 25.63 -11.99
N TRP A 368 -3.64 26.52 -11.01
CA TRP A 368 -2.32 27.11 -10.73
C TRP A 368 -1.28 26.08 -10.28
N MET A 369 -1.68 25.13 -9.43
CA MET A 369 -0.78 24.02 -9.03
C MET A 369 -0.42 23.13 -10.22
N ASN A 370 -1.35 22.87 -11.13
CA ASN A 370 -1.10 22.08 -12.33
C ASN A 370 -0.16 22.80 -13.31
N VAL A 371 -0.38 24.10 -13.54
CA VAL A 371 0.54 24.94 -14.32
C VAL A 371 1.94 24.94 -13.71
N LEU A 372 2.05 25.07 -12.39
CA LEU A 372 3.34 25.03 -11.70
C LEU A 372 4.04 23.67 -11.82
N GLN A 373 3.28 22.57 -11.76
CA GLN A 373 3.79 21.22 -12.00
C GLN A 373 4.26 21.03 -13.44
N LEU A 374 3.56 21.59 -14.43
CA LEU A 374 3.95 21.56 -15.84
C LEU A 374 5.23 22.36 -16.07
N VAL A 375 5.33 23.57 -15.50
CA VAL A 375 6.56 24.37 -15.55
C VAL A 375 7.73 23.61 -14.93
N PHE A 376 7.53 22.95 -13.79
CA PHE A 376 8.58 22.14 -13.16
C PHE A 376 9.01 20.95 -14.02
N MET A 377 8.07 20.27 -14.68
CA MET A 377 8.37 19.19 -15.64
C MET A 377 9.15 19.69 -16.87
N VAL A 378 8.79 20.87 -17.42
CA VAL A 378 9.51 21.49 -18.53
C VAL A 378 10.93 21.89 -18.13
N LEU A 379 11.11 22.44 -16.92
CA LEU A 379 12.43 22.78 -16.39
C LEU A 379 13.30 21.54 -16.16
N LEU A 380 12.72 20.44 -15.66
CA LEU A 380 13.41 19.17 -15.54
C LEU A 380 13.82 18.62 -16.91
N LEU A 381 12.90 18.64 -17.89
CA LEU A 381 13.20 18.23 -19.27
C LEU A 381 14.33 19.08 -19.87
N MET A 382 14.26 20.41 -19.74
CA MET A 382 15.35 21.28 -20.20
C MET A 382 16.67 20.95 -19.51
N LYS A 383 16.67 20.71 -18.19
CA LYS A 383 17.89 20.34 -17.48
C LYS A 383 18.46 18.99 -17.95
N THR A 384 17.62 18.02 -18.31
CA THR A 384 18.08 16.71 -18.81
C THR A 384 18.52 16.72 -20.28
N PHE A 385 18.06 17.68 -21.08
CA PHE A 385 18.41 17.77 -22.51
C PHE A 385 19.50 18.80 -22.82
N PHE A 386 19.71 19.80 -21.96
CA PHE A 386 20.70 20.87 -22.17
C PHE A 386 21.91 20.82 -21.21
N PHE A 387 21.91 19.94 -20.21
CA PHE A 387 23.05 19.63 -19.33
C PHE A 387 23.18 18.11 -19.19
#